data_AF-A0A0C1R2W1-F1
#
_entry.id   AF-A0A0C1R2W1-F1
#
_cell.length_a   1.000
_cell.length_b   1.000
_cell.length_c   1.000
_cell.angle_alpha   90.00
_cell.angle_beta   90.00
_cell.angle_gamma   90.00
#
_symmetry.space_group_name_H-M   'P 1'
#
loop_
_entity.id
_entity.type
_entity.pdbx_description
1 polymer ?
#
loop_
_entity_poly.entity_id
_entity_poly.type
_entity_poly.pdbx_seq_one_letter_code
_entity_poly.pdbx_strand_id
1 'polypeptide(L)'
;MITIFKDYPDFNLLQKLVKGSLDQSQNLTRAIRLWALLRWLYSKNGYTKLAEPFTYADWREAFFTETHKDEKQADILNHQDLNCACTKTTRQWLLELEVPVDKWQDSLLAQISIATSELEKILEERLFAQVRKSLQSDFELLVSRNYLQRSQHNTGRSKYYQRSQTLPSWKTKENITPLASLSMKKQAYLAGTLGLFSFLDPNLPVLAEEFSEEEIDEDNHRVFLYVDYVVPDSSPTQDAVDEIQSQLQEIWNYENVPPLLFTYHSAHRNQVKECVVYPVCIYFMERAKYLCAYGTTPHNDINWYKYRLDRILSQHIEELSWQDIRVPQILKEINDNHQLPTPKTINTKLKEAWGCDFYKEKSLMVLRFDQDFHQRYVDSISIHDTFVKITYEQAFTLLQQHILDQEHREVILNILQSRPSSDAYYQVNYRVTDYYVIRWLRALGAKVEVLLPWNLRQEMTREIQDMFNLYKHVVGSNYE
;
A
#
# COMPACT_ATOMS: atom_id res chain seq x y z
N MET A 1 -29.03 -32.25 -0.17
CA MET A 1 -27.89 -32.91 -0.83
C MET A 1 -26.67 -32.54 0.00
N ILE A 2 -25.80 -33.48 0.38
CA ILE A 2 -24.61 -33.15 1.20
C ILE A 2 -23.49 -32.73 0.25
N THR A 3 -23.08 -31.48 0.33
CA THR A 3 -21.93 -30.97 -0.43
C THR A 3 -20.66 -31.32 0.34
N ILE A 4 -19.68 -31.95 -0.32
CA ILE A 4 -18.44 -32.39 0.35
C ILE A 4 -17.25 -31.68 -0.29
N PHE A 5 -16.43 -31.03 0.53
CA PHE A 5 -15.16 -30.45 0.10
C PHE A 5 -14.04 -31.46 0.31
N LYS A 6 -13.45 -31.96 -0.78
CA LYS A 6 -12.35 -32.96 -0.75
C LYS A 6 -11.07 -32.46 -1.43
N ASP A 7 -11.02 -31.18 -1.77
CA ASP A 7 -9.92 -30.66 -2.56
C ASP A 7 -8.61 -30.64 -1.77
N TYR A 8 -7.53 -30.89 -2.51
CA TYR A 8 -6.17 -30.91 -1.99
C TYR A 8 -5.66 -29.46 -1.86
N PRO A 9 -4.87 -29.12 -0.83
CA PRO A 9 -4.41 -27.75 -0.61
C PRO A 9 -3.30 -27.34 -1.59
N ASP A 10 -3.53 -27.42 -2.89
CA ASP A 10 -2.55 -26.96 -3.88
C ASP A 10 -2.42 -25.43 -3.89
N PHE A 11 -1.37 -24.93 -4.54
CA PHE A 11 -1.07 -23.50 -4.64
C PHE A 11 -2.28 -22.69 -5.14
N ASN A 12 -2.94 -23.15 -6.19
CA ASN A 12 -4.06 -22.43 -6.82
C ASN A 12 -5.26 -22.32 -5.88
N LEU A 13 -5.57 -23.39 -5.16
CA LEU A 13 -6.63 -23.38 -4.16
C LEU A 13 -6.29 -22.44 -3.00
N LEU A 14 -5.08 -22.56 -2.45
CA LEU A 14 -4.63 -21.74 -1.31
C LEU A 14 -4.62 -20.24 -1.69
N GLN A 15 -4.14 -19.90 -2.88
CA GLN A 15 -4.05 -18.51 -3.36
C GLN A 15 -5.44 -17.88 -3.52
N LYS A 16 -6.46 -18.67 -3.86
CA LYS A 16 -7.85 -18.22 -3.96
C LYS A 16 -8.52 -18.01 -2.60
N LEU A 17 -8.04 -18.66 -1.54
CA LEU A 17 -8.62 -18.55 -0.21
C LEU A 17 -8.23 -17.26 0.52
N VAL A 18 -7.10 -16.65 0.16
CA VAL A 18 -6.59 -15.43 0.82
C VAL A 18 -6.57 -14.21 -0.10
N LYS A 19 -6.39 -13.04 0.50
CA LYS A 19 -6.14 -11.76 -0.19
C LYS A 19 -4.64 -11.50 -0.13
N GLY A 20 -4.02 -11.11 -1.24
CA GLY A 20 -2.56 -10.93 -1.33
C GLY A 20 -1.78 -12.21 -1.69
N SER A 21 -0.46 -12.08 -1.89
CA SER A 21 0.40 -13.20 -2.31
C SER A 21 0.59 -14.23 -1.20
N LEU A 22 0.65 -15.52 -1.58
CA LEU A 22 1.09 -16.62 -0.73
C LEU A 22 2.58 -16.55 -0.35
N ASP A 23 3.39 -15.72 -1.01
CA ASP A 23 4.81 -15.52 -0.65
C ASP A 23 4.99 -14.85 0.71
N GLN A 24 3.92 -14.27 1.27
CA GLN A 24 3.90 -13.78 2.63
C GLN A 24 3.48 -14.90 3.58
N SER A 25 4.34 -15.28 4.52
CA SER A 25 4.10 -16.40 5.46
C SER A 25 2.79 -16.29 6.25
N GLN A 26 2.38 -15.08 6.62
CA GLN A 26 1.09 -14.81 7.27
C GLN A 26 -0.12 -15.19 6.38
N ASN A 27 -0.05 -14.91 5.07
CA ASN A 27 -1.11 -15.25 4.12
C ASN A 27 -1.13 -16.75 3.85
N LEU A 28 0.04 -17.38 3.73
CA LEU A 28 0.11 -18.83 3.58
C LEU A 28 -0.50 -19.55 4.79
N THR A 29 -0.14 -19.14 6.00
CA THR A 29 -0.70 -19.72 7.25
C THR A 29 -2.22 -19.56 7.30
N ARG A 30 -2.72 -18.37 6.94
CA ARG A 30 -4.17 -18.10 6.87
C ARG A 30 -4.85 -18.94 5.79
N ALA A 31 -4.24 -19.12 4.62
CA ALA A 31 -4.78 -19.93 3.53
C ALA A 31 -4.95 -21.39 3.94
N ILE A 32 -3.91 -21.96 4.59
CA ILE A 32 -3.96 -23.35 5.06
C ILE A 32 -5.02 -23.51 6.16
N ARG A 33 -5.16 -22.53 7.05
CA ARG A 33 -6.22 -22.51 8.07
C ARG A 33 -7.62 -22.50 7.45
N LEU A 34 -7.86 -21.66 6.45
CA LEU A 34 -9.13 -21.59 5.72
C LEU A 34 -9.43 -22.91 5.00
N TRP A 35 -8.42 -23.52 4.38
CA TRP A 35 -8.57 -24.83 3.75
C TRP A 35 -8.95 -25.91 4.79
N ALA A 36 -8.25 -25.97 5.93
CA ALA A 36 -8.57 -26.92 7.00
C ALA A 36 -9.98 -26.70 7.55
N LEU A 37 -10.38 -25.43 7.70
CA LEU A 37 -11.72 -25.05 8.13
C LEU A 37 -12.79 -25.51 7.12
N LEU A 38 -12.55 -25.36 5.82
CA LEU A 38 -13.45 -25.85 4.76
C LEU A 38 -13.56 -27.38 4.75
N ARG A 39 -12.42 -28.07 4.86
CA ARG A 39 -12.37 -29.54 4.98
C ARG A 39 -13.18 -30.02 6.17
N TRP A 40 -13.14 -29.32 7.30
CA TRP A 40 -13.95 -29.66 8.46
C TRP A 40 -15.44 -29.33 8.27
N LEU A 41 -15.77 -28.10 7.87
CA LEU A 41 -17.16 -27.63 7.73
C LEU A 41 -17.98 -28.48 6.77
N TYR A 42 -17.36 -28.92 5.68
CA TYR A 42 -17.97 -29.74 4.64
C TYR A 42 -17.67 -31.25 4.79
N SER A 43 -17.15 -31.67 5.95
CA SER A 43 -17.00 -33.09 6.28
C SER A 43 -18.28 -33.66 6.88
N LYS A 44 -18.37 -35.00 6.92
CA LYS A 44 -19.43 -35.70 7.68
C LYS A 44 -19.49 -35.21 9.13
N ASN A 45 -18.35 -35.01 9.77
CA ASN A 45 -18.27 -34.52 11.15
C ASN A 45 -18.86 -33.11 11.29
N GLY A 46 -18.54 -32.21 10.36
CA GLY A 46 -19.11 -30.87 10.30
C GLY A 46 -20.63 -30.91 10.18
N TYR A 47 -21.17 -31.70 9.23
CA TYR A 47 -22.62 -31.87 9.07
C TYR A 47 -23.31 -32.50 10.27
N THR A 48 -22.67 -33.43 10.97
CA THR A 48 -23.27 -34.07 12.17
C THR A 48 -23.23 -33.21 13.41
N LYS A 49 -22.16 -32.41 13.59
CA LYS A 49 -21.94 -31.62 14.82
C LYS A 49 -22.52 -30.22 14.72
N LEU A 50 -22.78 -29.71 13.52
CA LEU A 50 -23.20 -28.33 13.30
C LEU A 50 -24.44 -28.28 12.39
N ALA A 51 -25.57 -27.91 12.98
CA ALA A 51 -26.83 -27.70 12.28
C ALA A 51 -26.77 -26.48 11.35
N GLU A 52 -27.70 -26.37 10.39
CA GLU A 52 -27.83 -25.18 9.54
C GLU A 52 -29.15 -24.45 9.81
N PRO A 53 -29.15 -23.10 9.84
CA PRO A 53 -27.98 -22.21 9.89
C PRO A 53 -27.27 -22.28 11.26
N PHE A 54 -26.00 -21.87 11.32
CA PHE A 54 -25.22 -21.83 12.57
C PHE A 54 -24.57 -20.47 12.79
N THR A 55 -24.25 -20.15 14.04
CA THR A 55 -23.46 -18.99 14.42
C THR A 55 -21.99 -19.37 14.65
N TYR A 56 -21.14 -18.35 14.79
CA TYR A 56 -19.75 -18.58 15.20
C TYR A 56 -19.66 -19.30 16.56
N ALA A 57 -20.59 -19.04 17.49
CA ALA A 57 -20.59 -19.69 18.80
C ALA A 57 -20.87 -21.20 18.67
N ASP A 58 -21.85 -21.57 17.84
CA ASP A 58 -22.18 -22.97 17.58
C ASP A 58 -21.01 -23.70 16.92
N TRP A 59 -20.34 -23.05 15.96
CA TRP A 59 -19.12 -23.59 15.34
C TRP A 59 -18.00 -23.79 16.37
N ARG A 60 -17.74 -22.78 17.21
CA ARG A 60 -16.71 -22.82 18.24
C ARG A 60 -16.91 -23.99 19.20
N GLU A 61 -18.13 -24.22 19.65
CA GLU A 61 -18.50 -25.33 20.54
C GLU A 61 -18.35 -26.70 19.84
N ALA A 62 -18.69 -26.78 18.56
CA ALA A 62 -18.55 -28.02 17.78
C ALA A 62 -17.10 -28.36 17.38
N PHE A 63 -16.25 -27.33 17.22
CA PHE A 63 -14.90 -27.44 16.66
C PHE A 63 -13.81 -27.57 17.74
N PHE A 64 -13.93 -26.83 18.85
CA PHE A 64 -12.99 -26.88 19.97
C PHE A 64 -13.51 -27.76 21.12
N THR A 65 -12.65 -28.07 22.08
CA THR A 65 -13.07 -28.77 23.31
C THR A 65 -13.67 -27.80 24.32
N GLU A 66 -14.45 -28.31 25.27
CA GLU A 66 -15.16 -27.51 26.28
C GLU A 66 -14.24 -26.62 27.13
N THR A 67 -12.97 -27.01 27.27
CA THR A 67 -11.96 -26.27 28.06
C THR A 67 -11.32 -25.11 27.29
N HIS A 68 -11.65 -24.93 26.01
CA HIS A 68 -11.06 -23.92 25.13
C HIS A 68 -11.51 -22.48 25.46
N LYS A 69 -10.53 -21.58 25.57
CA LYS A 69 -10.71 -20.13 25.77
C LYS A 69 -9.96 -19.35 24.69
N ASP A 70 -10.65 -18.44 24.03
CA ASP A 70 -10.20 -17.69 22.83
C ASP A 70 -10.28 -16.16 23.01
N GLU A 71 -10.48 -15.70 24.25
CA GLU A 71 -10.59 -14.28 24.58
C GLU A 71 -9.23 -13.58 24.63
N LYS A 72 -8.17 -14.28 25.05
CA LYS A 72 -6.80 -13.76 25.14
C LYS A 72 -5.82 -14.70 24.46
N GLN A 73 -4.83 -14.14 23.77
CA GLN A 73 -3.78 -14.91 23.10
C GLN A 73 -3.00 -15.82 24.09
N ALA A 74 -2.78 -15.34 25.32
CA ALA A 74 -2.11 -16.12 26.36
C ALA A 74 -2.90 -17.39 26.77
N ASP A 75 -4.22 -17.32 26.81
CA ASP A 75 -5.07 -18.47 27.18
C ASP A 75 -5.00 -19.57 26.10
N ILE A 76 -4.91 -19.16 24.84
CA ILE A 76 -4.84 -20.06 23.69
C ILE A 76 -3.46 -20.73 23.60
N LEU A 77 -2.38 -19.96 23.77
CA LEU A 77 -1.01 -20.48 23.69
C LEU A 77 -0.71 -21.48 24.82
N ASN A 78 -1.24 -21.21 26.02
CA ASN A 78 -1.07 -22.06 27.20
C ASN A 78 -2.07 -23.23 27.28
N HIS A 79 -2.95 -23.38 26.30
CA HIS A 79 -3.92 -24.47 26.27
C HIS A 79 -3.22 -25.82 26.07
N GLN A 80 -3.52 -26.81 26.93
CA GLN A 80 -2.81 -28.10 26.96
C GLN A 80 -3.66 -29.30 26.53
N ASP A 81 -4.95 -29.11 26.20
CA ASP A 81 -5.79 -30.20 25.72
C ASP A 81 -5.34 -30.65 24.31
N LEU A 82 -4.70 -31.81 24.25
CA LEU A 82 -4.17 -32.39 23.01
C LEU A 82 -5.27 -32.75 21.99
N ASN A 83 -6.52 -32.87 22.42
CA ASN A 83 -7.65 -33.14 21.53
C ASN A 83 -8.28 -31.87 20.97
N CYS A 84 -7.89 -30.69 21.47
CA CYS A 84 -8.42 -29.42 21.01
C CYS A 84 -7.86 -29.03 19.64
N ALA A 85 -8.72 -28.56 18.75
CA ALA A 85 -8.31 -28.11 17.42
C ALA A 85 -7.26 -26.99 17.45
N CYS A 86 -7.17 -26.21 18.54
CA CYS A 86 -6.20 -25.11 18.68
C CYS A 86 -4.78 -25.58 19.06
N THR A 87 -4.59 -26.82 19.53
CA THR A 87 -3.25 -27.35 19.86
C THR A 87 -2.60 -28.06 18.68
N LYS A 88 -3.39 -28.40 17.67
CA LYS A 88 -2.93 -29.11 16.48
C LYS A 88 -2.04 -28.23 15.61
N THR A 89 -0.89 -28.77 15.22
CA THR A 89 0.01 -28.11 14.28
C THR A 89 -0.51 -28.21 12.85
N THR A 90 -0.02 -27.35 11.96
CA THR A 90 -0.29 -27.41 10.53
C THR A 90 0.04 -28.80 9.97
N ARG A 91 1.19 -29.38 10.34
CA ARG A 91 1.59 -30.73 9.94
C ARG A 91 0.56 -31.78 10.36
N GLN A 92 0.07 -31.71 11.59
CA GLN A 92 -0.96 -32.63 12.08
C GLN A 92 -2.27 -32.50 11.30
N TRP A 93 -2.70 -31.27 10.99
CA TRP A 93 -3.89 -31.04 10.16
C TRP A 93 -3.76 -31.63 8.75
N LEU A 94 -2.61 -31.44 8.11
CA LEU A 94 -2.36 -32.00 6.78
C LEU A 94 -2.42 -33.54 6.82
N LEU A 95 -1.75 -34.16 7.79
CA LEU A 95 -1.74 -35.61 7.95
C LEU A 95 -3.13 -36.20 8.25
N GLU A 96 -3.89 -35.59 9.18
CA GLU A 96 -5.25 -36.03 9.53
C GLU A 96 -6.23 -35.90 8.35
N LEU A 97 -5.98 -34.94 7.45
CA LEU A 97 -6.78 -34.70 6.25
C LEU A 97 -6.22 -35.42 5.01
N GLU A 98 -5.36 -36.42 5.22
CA GLU A 98 -4.81 -37.31 4.19
C GLU A 98 -3.97 -36.58 3.13
N VAL A 99 -3.22 -35.55 3.53
CA VAL A 99 -2.29 -34.81 2.68
C VAL A 99 -0.86 -35.32 2.92
N PRO A 100 -0.21 -35.95 1.91
CA PRO A 100 1.21 -36.28 1.99
C PRO A 100 2.07 -35.01 2.10
N VAL A 101 2.57 -34.72 3.30
CA VAL A 101 3.27 -33.46 3.63
C VAL A 101 4.49 -33.25 2.75
N ASP A 102 5.35 -34.26 2.58
CA ASP A 102 6.59 -34.12 1.81
C ASP A 102 6.31 -33.75 0.34
N LYS A 103 5.36 -34.46 -0.30
CA LYS A 103 4.97 -34.16 -1.70
C LYS A 103 4.26 -32.83 -1.84
N TRP A 104 3.46 -32.44 -0.84
CA TRP A 104 2.79 -31.15 -0.83
C TRP A 104 3.79 -30.00 -0.69
N GLN A 105 4.77 -30.15 0.19
CA GLN A 105 5.85 -29.19 0.42
C GLN A 105 6.68 -28.97 -0.84
N ASP A 106 7.11 -30.04 -1.51
CA ASP A 106 7.86 -29.94 -2.77
C ASP A 106 7.06 -29.22 -3.87
N SER A 107 5.78 -29.57 -4.01
CA SER A 107 4.87 -28.98 -5.00
C SER A 107 4.58 -27.51 -4.73
N LEU A 108 4.49 -27.13 -3.45
CA LEU A 108 4.23 -25.76 -3.04
C LEU A 108 5.48 -24.89 -3.20
N LEU A 109 6.64 -25.36 -2.74
CA LEU A 109 7.93 -24.64 -2.87
C LEU A 109 8.35 -24.43 -4.33
N ALA A 110 7.89 -25.27 -5.25
CA ALA A 110 8.08 -25.04 -6.69
C ALA A 110 7.32 -23.82 -7.24
N GLN A 111 6.36 -23.27 -6.47
CA GLN A 111 5.44 -22.21 -6.91
C GLN A 111 5.45 -20.97 -6.00
N ILE A 112 6.12 -21.00 -4.84
CA ILE A 112 6.23 -19.88 -3.90
C ILE A 112 7.69 -19.55 -3.60
N SER A 113 7.97 -18.28 -3.31
CA SER A 113 9.34 -17.79 -3.05
C SER A 113 9.75 -17.87 -1.56
N ILE A 114 9.04 -18.66 -0.75
CA ILE A 114 9.32 -18.80 0.68
C ILE A 114 10.49 -19.77 0.90
N ALA A 115 11.41 -19.40 1.80
CA ALA A 115 12.52 -20.28 2.18
C ALA A 115 12.01 -21.57 2.86
N THR A 116 12.61 -22.71 2.55
CA THR A 116 12.23 -24.00 3.15
C THR A 116 12.19 -23.96 4.68
N SER A 117 13.14 -23.25 5.31
CA SER A 117 13.18 -23.08 6.77
C SER A 117 11.98 -22.32 7.34
N GLU A 118 11.38 -21.42 6.56
CA GLU A 118 10.18 -20.68 6.96
C GLU A 118 8.91 -21.53 6.79
N LEU A 119 8.84 -22.34 5.73
CA LEU A 119 7.76 -23.32 5.59
C LEU A 119 7.77 -24.37 6.70
N GLU A 120 8.94 -24.84 7.13
CA GLU A 120 9.05 -25.73 8.29
C GLU A 120 8.53 -25.09 9.58
N LYS A 121 8.74 -23.78 9.78
CA LYS A 121 8.15 -23.07 10.93
C LYS A 121 6.62 -23.09 10.84
N ILE A 122 6.06 -22.79 9.66
CA ILE A 122 4.60 -22.82 9.42
C ILE A 122 4.04 -24.22 9.68
N LEU A 123 4.76 -25.28 9.32
CA LEU A 123 4.34 -26.66 9.57
C LEU A 123 4.19 -26.97 11.07
N GLU A 124 5.01 -26.34 11.92
CA GLU A 124 4.94 -26.48 13.39
C GLU A 124 4.00 -25.48 14.06
N GLU A 125 3.47 -24.49 13.33
CA GLU A 125 2.51 -23.53 13.86
C GLU A 125 1.15 -24.17 14.16
N ARG A 126 0.49 -23.66 15.21
CA ARG A 126 -0.86 -24.04 15.59
C ARG A 126 -1.88 -23.18 14.83
N LEU A 127 -2.40 -23.69 13.70
CA LEU A 127 -3.28 -22.93 12.80
C LEU A 127 -4.42 -22.21 13.53
N PHE A 128 -5.14 -22.93 14.39
CA PHE A 128 -6.31 -22.41 15.10
C PHE A 128 -5.99 -21.81 16.48
N ALA A 129 -4.71 -21.60 16.82
CA ALA A 129 -4.31 -20.88 18.03
C ALA A 129 -4.46 -19.36 17.85
N GLN A 130 -5.68 -18.93 17.56
CA GLN A 130 -6.01 -17.55 17.15
C GLN A 130 -7.13 -16.99 18.02
N VAL A 131 -7.08 -15.69 18.29
CA VAL A 131 -8.17 -15.00 19.00
C VAL A 131 -9.47 -15.05 18.22
N ARG A 132 -10.59 -14.98 18.95
CA ARG A 132 -11.95 -14.97 18.40
C ARG A 132 -12.14 -14.06 17.18
N LYS A 133 -11.61 -12.83 17.24
CA LYS A 133 -11.75 -11.84 16.15
C LYS A 133 -11.12 -12.30 14.84
N SER A 134 -9.95 -12.94 14.91
CA SER A 134 -9.24 -13.46 13.73
C SER A 134 -10.02 -14.60 13.08
N LEU A 135 -10.53 -15.54 13.87
CA LEU A 135 -11.35 -16.64 13.38
C LEU A 135 -12.69 -16.14 12.82
N GLN A 136 -13.32 -15.14 13.42
CA GLN A 136 -14.52 -14.51 12.85
C GLN A 136 -14.24 -13.84 11.50
N SER A 137 -13.08 -13.18 11.36
CA SER A 137 -12.66 -12.61 10.06
C SER A 137 -12.52 -13.68 8.99
N ASP A 138 -12.03 -14.88 9.33
CA ASP A 138 -11.93 -16.00 8.39
C ASP A 138 -13.31 -16.46 7.89
N PHE A 139 -14.34 -16.45 8.74
CA PHE A 139 -15.72 -16.74 8.30
C PHE A 139 -16.25 -15.68 7.33
N GLU A 140 -15.97 -14.39 7.58
CA GLU A 140 -16.37 -13.33 6.63
C GLU A 140 -15.66 -13.48 5.28
N LEU A 141 -14.40 -13.91 5.27
CA LEU A 141 -13.65 -14.18 4.05
C LEU A 141 -14.22 -15.39 3.29
N LEU A 142 -14.62 -16.45 3.99
CA LEU A 142 -15.31 -17.58 3.35
C LEU A 142 -16.66 -17.17 2.75
N VAL A 143 -17.38 -16.23 3.40
CA VAL A 143 -18.61 -15.65 2.83
C VAL A 143 -18.32 -14.85 1.56
N SER A 144 -17.31 -13.97 1.58
CA SER A 144 -16.96 -13.16 0.39
C SER A 144 -16.48 -14.02 -0.79
N ARG A 145 -15.96 -15.22 -0.52
CA ARG A 145 -15.52 -16.19 -1.53
C ARG A 145 -16.59 -17.21 -1.93
N ASN A 146 -17.83 -17.02 -1.50
CA ASN A 146 -18.99 -17.90 -1.80
C ASN A 146 -18.84 -19.34 -1.27
N TYR A 147 -17.94 -19.58 -0.32
CA TYR A 147 -17.86 -20.85 0.40
C TYR A 147 -18.82 -20.90 1.59
N LEU A 148 -19.32 -19.77 2.07
CA LEU A 148 -20.40 -19.69 3.05
C LEU A 148 -21.41 -18.65 2.59
N GLN A 149 -22.64 -18.76 3.06
CA GLN A 149 -23.70 -17.77 2.83
C GLN A 149 -24.13 -17.19 4.17
N ARG A 150 -24.51 -15.90 4.16
CA ARG A 150 -25.03 -15.22 5.35
C ARG A 150 -26.55 -15.17 5.27
N SER A 151 -27.24 -15.69 6.28
CA SER A 151 -28.69 -15.58 6.37
C SER A 151 -29.09 -14.16 6.81
N GLN A 152 -29.96 -13.51 6.04
CA GLN A 152 -30.44 -12.15 6.31
C GLN A 152 -31.72 -12.10 7.18
N HIS A 153 -32.33 -13.24 7.49
CA HIS A 153 -33.68 -13.29 8.03
C HIS A 153 -33.82 -13.23 9.57
N ASN A 154 -32.73 -13.00 10.32
CA ASN A 154 -32.76 -13.08 11.79
C ASN A 154 -32.52 -11.72 12.46
N THR A 155 -33.44 -11.31 13.35
CA THR A 155 -33.53 -10.01 14.02
C THR A 155 -32.59 -9.85 15.24
N GLY A 156 -31.38 -10.42 15.20
CA GLY A 156 -30.41 -10.42 16.30
C GLY A 156 -29.01 -9.90 15.93
N ARG A 157 -28.16 -9.62 16.93
CA ARG A 157 -26.75 -9.20 16.72
C ARG A 157 -25.83 -10.33 16.22
N SER A 158 -26.26 -11.58 16.34
CA SER A 158 -25.48 -12.75 15.92
C SER A 158 -25.56 -12.96 14.41
N LYS A 159 -24.40 -13.16 13.77
CA LYS A 159 -24.33 -13.53 12.35
C LYS A 159 -24.59 -15.02 12.19
N TYR A 160 -25.49 -15.36 11.28
CA TYR A 160 -25.83 -16.74 10.93
C TYR A 160 -25.21 -17.08 9.58
N TYR A 161 -24.47 -18.18 9.56
CA TYR A 161 -23.80 -18.74 8.40
C TYR A 161 -24.52 -20.02 7.95
N GLN A 162 -24.46 -20.27 6.66
CA GLN A 162 -24.93 -21.49 6.03
C GLN A 162 -23.89 -21.98 5.04
N ARG A 163 -23.74 -23.31 4.92
CA ARG A 163 -22.85 -23.88 3.91
C ARG A 163 -23.45 -23.64 2.52
N SER A 164 -22.63 -23.25 1.58
CA SER A 164 -23.03 -23.14 0.18
C SER A 164 -23.32 -24.53 -0.38
N GLN A 165 -24.49 -24.71 -1.00
CA GLN A 165 -24.84 -25.95 -1.67
C GLN A 165 -23.99 -26.19 -2.93
N THR A 166 -23.55 -25.10 -3.57
CA THR A 166 -22.67 -25.11 -4.74
C THR A 166 -21.34 -24.47 -4.37
N LEU A 167 -20.31 -25.30 -4.24
CA LEU A 167 -18.95 -24.82 -4.03
C LEU A 167 -18.40 -24.20 -5.33
N PRO A 168 -17.62 -23.11 -5.26
CA PRO A 168 -16.96 -22.55 -6.42
C PRO A 168 -16.11 -23.61 -7.14
N SER A 169 -16.37 -23.86 -8.43
CA SER A 169 -15.51 -24.74 -9.22
C SER A 169 -14.17 -24.06 -9.46
N TRP A 170 -13.09 -24.67 -8.98
CA TRP A 170 -11.73 -24.24 -9.30
C TRP A 170 -11.11 -25.05 -10.45
N LYS A 171 -11.72 -26.19 -10.80
CA LYS A 171 -11.34 -27.05 -11.95
C LYS A 171 -11.91 -26.58 -13.28
N THR A 172 -12.35 -25.33 -13.37
CA THR A 172 -12.51 -24.71 -14.67
C THR A 172 -11.11 -24.59 -15.24
N LYS A 173 -10.83 -25.36 -16.29
CA LYS A 173 -9.68 -25.12 -17.16
C LYS A 173 -9.84 -23.70 -17.72
N GLU A 174 -9.40 -22.69 -16.99
CA GLU A 174 -8.55 -21.72 -17.66
C GLU A 174 -7.44 -22.56 -18.26
N ASN A 175 -7.24 -22.44 -19.57
CA ASN A 175 -6.12 -23.08 -20.22
C ASN A 175 -4.87 -22.66 -19.45
N ILE A 176 -4.38 -23.54 -18.57
CA ILE A 176 -3.01 -23.52 -18.10
C ILE A 176 -2.23 -23.94 -19.34
N THR A 177 -2.06 -23.00 -20.25
CA THR A 177 -0.96 -23.01 -21.20
C THR A 177 0.30 -23.23 -20.35
N PRO A 178 1.17 -24.18 -20.72
CA PRO A 178 2.41 -24.45 -20.00
C PRO A 178 3.11 -23.12 -19.79
N LEU A 179 3.32 -22.72 -18.52
CA LEU A 179 3.87 -21.43 -18.08
C LEU A 179 3.75 -20.39 -19.20
N ALA A 180 2.50 -20.00 -19.53
CA ALA A 180 2.26 -19.09 -20.65
C ALA A 180 3.25 -17.95 -20.49
N SER A 181 4.16 -17.80 -21.45
CA SER A 181 5.06 -16.65 -21.49
C SER A 181 4.21 -15.45 -21.14
N LEU A 182 4.53 -14.77 -20.05
CA LEU A 182 3.81 -13.59 -19.59
C LEU A 182 3.45 -12.77 -20.84
N SER A 183 2.20 -12.35 -21.01
CA SER A 183 1.86 -11.53 -22.17
C SER A 183 2.83 -10.33 -22.21
N MET A 184 3.20 -9.83 -23.39
CA MET A 184 4.18 -8.73 -23.49
C MET A 184 3.82 -7.55 -22.57
N LYS A 185 2.51 -7.27 -22.41
CA LYS A 185 2.01 -6.27 -21.45
C LYS A 185 2.33 -6.59 -19.98
N LYS A 186 2.20 -7.86 -19.56
CA LYS A 186 2.56 -8.31 -18.21
C LYS A 186 4.08 -8.38 -18.00
N GLN A 187 4.84 -8.73 -19.02
CA GLN A 187 6.31 -8.70 -19.03
C GLN A 187 6.84 -7.29 -18.83
N ALA A 188 6.37 -6.33 -19.64
CA ALA A 188 6.73 -4.92 -19.52
C ALA A 188 6.35 -4.35 -18.14
N TYR A 189 5.18 -4.74 -17.60
CA TYR A 189 4.78 -4.34 -16.25
C TYR A 189 5.72 -4.88 -15.16
N LEU A 190 6.13 -6.15 -15.28
CA LEU A 190 7.03 -6.80 -14.33
C LEU A 190 8.44 -6.19 -14.40
N ALA A 191 8.97 -5.99 -15.60
CA ALA A 191 10.24 -5.31 -15.85
C ALA A 191 10.22 -3.88 -15.27
N GLY A 192 9.16 -3.11 -15.52
CA GLY A 192 8.99 -1.79 -14.92
C GLY A 192 8.94 -1.83 -13.38
N THR A 193 8.26 -2.82 -12.81
CA THR A 193 8.18 -2.99 -11.35
C THR A 193 9.53 -3.35 -10.74
N LEU A 194 10.29 -4.26 -11.37
CA LEU A 194 11.65 -4.61 -10.94
C LEU A 194 12.60 -3.42 -11.07
N GLY A 195 12.44 -2.61 -12.12
CA GLY A 195 13.17 -1.35 -12.31
C GLY A 195 13.01 -0.37 -11.14
N LEU A 196 11.83 -0.31 -10.50
CA LEU A 196 11.62 0.51 -9.30
C LEU A 196 12.48 0.07 -8.10
N PHE A 197 12.94 -1.17 -8.07
CA PHE A 197 13.76 -1.73 -7.01
C PHE A 197 15.25 -1.87 -7.38
N SER A 198 15.64 -1.38 -8.55
CA SER A 198 17.02 -1.42 -9.07
C SER A 198 18.08 -0.93 -8.08
N PHE A 199 17.72 0.02 -7.21
CA PHE A 199 18.62 0.57 -6.19
C PHE A 199 18.86 -0.34 -4.99
N LEU A 200 18.01 -1.37 -4.76
CA LEU A 200 18.12 -2.30 -3.64
C LEU A 200 19.05 -3.48 -3.94
N ASP A 201 19.03 -3.96 -5.18
CA ASP A 201 19.86 -5.08 -5.64
C ASP A 201 20.26 -4.85 -7.11
N PRO A 202 21.57 -4.80 -7.42
CA PRO A 202 22.07 -4.58 -8.77
C PRO A 202 21.70 -5.69 -9.78
N ASN A 203 21.16 -6.83 -9.33
CA ASN A 203 20.65 -7.88 -10.21
C ASN A 203 19.22 -7.60 -10.70
N LEU A 204 18.45 -6.73 -10.04
CA LEU A 204 17.07 -6.43 -10.43
C LEU A 204 16.94 -5.70 -11.78
N PRO A 205 17.84 -4.77 -12.16
CA PRO A 205 17.90 -4.22 -13.53
C PRO A 205 18.16 -5.30 -14.58
N VAL A 206 19.08 -6.22 -14.29
CA VAL A 206 19.44 -7.32 -15.21
C VAL A 206 18.24 -8.25 -15.40
N LEU A 207 17.55 -8.59 -14.31
CA LEU A 207 16.31 -9.35 -14.37
C LEU A 207 15.22 -8.59 -15.15
N ALA A 208 15.08 -7.27 -14.98
CA ALA A 208 14.12 -6.47 -15.73
C ALA A 208 14.39 -6.50 -17.25
N GLU A 209 15.67 -6.42 -17.66
CA GLU A 209 16.11 -6.56 -19.05
C GLU A 209 15.86 -7.97 -19.60
N GLU A 210 16.01 -9.02 -18.77
CA GLU A 210 15.69 -10.40 -19.15
C GLU A 210 14.18 -10.64 -19.40
N PHE A 211 13.31 -9.84 -18.77
CA PHE A 211 11.86 -9.97 -18.90
C PHE A 211 11.25 -9.12 -20.03
N SER A 212 11.94 -8.10 -20.56
CA SER A 212 11.43 -7.24 -21.65
C SER A 212 12.58 -6.63 -22.46
N GLU A 213 12.65 -6.93 -23.76
CA GLU A 213 13.59 -6.27 -24.70
C GLU A 213 13.14 -4.85 -25.10
N GLU A 214 11.87 -4.49 -24.84
CA GLU A 214 11.28 -3.18 -25.17
C GLU A 214 11.36 -2.20 -23.98
N GLU A 215 11.46 -0.89 -24.29
CA GLU A 215 11.39 0.19 -23.30
C GLU A 215 10.17 0.01 -22.37
N ILE A 216 10.38 0.21 -21.06
CA ILE A 216 9.33 0.13 -20.05
C ILE A 216 8.14 0.99 -20.47
N ASP A 217 6.98 0.35 -20.66
CA ASP A 217 5.74 1.02 -21.01
C ASP A 217 5.23 1.87 -19.82
N GLU A 218 5.70 3.12 -19.77
CA GLU A 218 5.29 4.10 -18.77
C GLU A 218 3.78 4.44 -18.84
N ASP A 219 3.10 4.15 -19.96
CA ASP A 219 1.66 4.44 -20.13
C ASP A 219 0.78 3.42 -19.40
N ASN A 220 1.25 2.18 -19.25
CA ASN A 220 0.52 1.12 -18.55
C ASN A 220 1.03 0.81 -17.13
N HIS A 221 2.13 1.40 -16.69
CA HIS A 221 2.70 1.17 -15.37
C HIS A 221 1.97 1.94 -14.26
N ARG A 222 1.18 1.24 -13.42
CA ARG A 222 0.22 1.88 -12.47
C ARG A 222 0.61 1.86 -10.99
N VAL A 223 1.80 1.40 -10.64
CA VAL A 223 2.28 1.38 -9.24
C VAL A 223 3.61 2.10 -9.19
N PHE A 224 3.73 3.11 -8.34
CA PHE A 224 4.98 3.85 -8.15
C PHE A 224 5.42 3.76 -6.70
N LEU A 225 6.72 3.63 -6.48
CA LEU A 225 7.30 3.41 -5.16
C LEU A 225 8.15 4.61 -4.71
N TYR A 226 7.82 5.17 -3.55
CA TYR A 226 8.64 6.15 -2.82
C TYR A 226 8.92 5.60 -1.42
N VAL A 227 10.15 5.14 -1.15
CA VAL A 227 10.44 4.37 0.07
C VAL A 227 11.09 5.23 1.17
N ASP A 228 10.34 5.39 2.26
CA ASP A 228 10.89 5.55 3.63
C ASP A 228 10.46 4.26 4.37
N TYR A 229 11.41 3.37 4.65
CA TYR A 229 11.16 1.95 4.99
C TYR A 229 10.61 1.77 6.41
N VAL A 230 9.30 1.48 6.57
CA VAL A 230 8.73 0.70 7.69
C VAL A 230 7.41 0.06 7.20
N VAL A 231 7.32 -1.26 7.30
CA VAL A 231 6.09 -2.03 7.02
C VAL A 231 5.21 -2.00 8.28
N PRO A 232 3.93 -1.57 8.21
CA PRO A 232 3.01 -1.71 9.33
C PRO A 232 2.68 -3.18 9.61
N ASP A 233 2.58 -3.57 10.88
CA ASP A 233 2.07 -4.89 11.27
C ASP A 233 0.67 -5.13 10.70
N SER A 234 0.35 -6.39 10.40
CA SER A 234 -0.98 -6.81 9.92
C SER A 234 -2.08 -6.28 10.84
N SER A 235 -2.96 -5.43 10.30
CA SER A 235 -4.06 -4.80 11.04
C SER A 235 -5.34 -4.83 10.20
N PRO A 236 -6.54 -4.77 10.81
CA PRO A 236 -7.80 -4.68 10.07
C PRO A 236 -7.85 -3.50 9.07
N THR A 237 -7.13 -2.42 9.36
CA THR A 237 -6.97 -1.29 8.45
C THR A 237 -6.13 -1.66 7.23
N GLN A 238 -5.06 -2.45 7.40
CA GLN A 238 -4.23 -2.91 6.30
C GLN A 238 -4.99 -3.88 5.39
N ASP A 239 -5.78 -4.80 5.95
CA ASP A 239 -6.65 -5.70 5.19
C ASP A 239 -7.66 -4.94 4.32
N ALA A 240 -8.24 -3.84 4.84
CA ALA A 240 -9.16 -2.98 4.10
C ALA A 240 -8.46 -2.19 2.98
N VAL A 241 -7.25 -1.70 3.24
CA VAL A 241 -6.41 -1.03 2.24
C VAL A 241 -6.07 -1.98 1.09
N ASP A 242 -5.71 -3.23 1.41
CA ASP A 242 -5.35 -4.23 0.41
C ASP A 242 -6.56 -4.66 -0.42
N GLU A 243 -7.75 -4.73 0.18
CA GLU A 243 -9.00 -4.97 -0.55
C GLU A 243 -9.31 -3.87 -1.58
N ILE A 244 -9.19 -2.61 -1.16
CA ILE A 244 -9.40 -1.46 -2.05
C ILE A 244 -8.37 -1.48 -3.18
N GLN A 245 -7.11 -1.81 -2.89
CA GLN A 245 -6.09 -1.96 -3.92
C GLN A 245 -6.45 -3.08 -4.91
N SER A 246 -6.89 -4.25 -4.44
CA SER A 246 -7.30 -5.36 -5.31
C SER A 246 -8.48 -4.96 -6.21
N GLN A 247 -9.50 -4.28 -5.67
CA GLN A 247 -10.61 -3.75 -6.47
C GLN A 247 -10.11 -2.79 -7.57
N LEU A 248 -9.21 -1.85 -7.24
CA LEU A 248 -8.61 -0.94 -8.22
C LEU A 248 -7.81 -1.67 -9.30
N GLN A 249 -7.07 -2.71 -8.94
CA GLN A 249 -6.31 -3.53 -9.88
C GLN A 249 -7.22 -4.30 -10.84
N GLU A 250 -8.36 -4.81 -10.36
CA GLU A 250 -9.38 -5.43 -11.21
C GLU A 250 -9.97 -4.41 -12.19
N ILE A 251 -10.35 -3.23 -11.72
CA ILE A 251 -10.91 -2.13 -12.52
C ILE A 251 -9.93 -1.69 -13.62
N TRP A 252 -8.62 -1.62 -13.34
CA TRP A 252 -7.61 -1.24 -14.33
C TRP A 252 -7.34 -2.29 -15.41
N ASN A 253 -7.86 -3.51 -15.27
CA ASN A 253 -7.81 -4.51 -16.34
C ASN A 253 -8.90 -4.32 -17.40
N TYR A 254 -9.88 -3.44 -17.15
CA TYR A 254 -10.89 -3.11 -18.14
C TYR A 254 -10.27 -2.33 -19.31
N GLU A 255 -10.81 -2.54 -20.51
CA GLU A 255 -10.40 -1.80 -21.71
C GLU A 255 -10.72 -0.30 -21.56
N ASN A 256 -11.89 0.01 -20.98
CA ASN A 256 -12.31 1.35 -20.61
C ASN A 256 -12.48 1.44 -19.10
N VAL A 257 -11.56 2.15 -18.44
CA VAL A 257 -11.60 2.34 -16.99
C VAL A 257 -12.75 3.31 -16.63
N PRO A 258 -13.72 2.89 -15.79
CA PRO A 258 -14.84 3.74 -15.39
C PRO A 258 -14.44 4.80 -14.35
N PRO A 259 -15.18 5.91 -14.25
CA PRO A 259 -15.15 6.76 -13.07
C PRO A 259 -15.63 6.00 -11.84
N LEU A 260 -15.07 6.35 -10.70
CA LEU A 260 -15.33 5.71 -9.41
C LEU A 260 -15.96 6.68 -8.44
N LEU A 261 -16.86 6.17 -7.62
CA LEU A 261 -17.45 6.88 -6.49
C LEU A 261 -17.06 6.20 -5.17
N PHE A 262 -16.57 7.01 -4.23
CA PHE A 262 -16.33 6.55 -2.87
C PHE A 262 -16.46 7.70 -1.86
N THR A 263 -16.70 7.35 -0.60
CA THR A 263 -16.72 8.25 0.54
C THR A 263 -15.32 8.34 1.16
N TYR A 264 -14.79 9.55 1.31
CA TYR A 264 -13.44 9.82 1.77
C TYR A 264 -13.41 10.77 2.97
N HIS A 265 -12.53 10.47 3.93
CA HIS A 265 -12.26 11.35 5.07
C HIS A 265 -10.98 12.19 4.86
N SER A 266 -11.15 13.50 4.69
CA SER A 266 -10.04 14.45 4.62
C SER A 266 -9.60 14.90 6.02
N ALA A 267 -8.45 14.41 6.48
CA ALA A 267 -7.92 14.80 7.80
C ALA A 267 -7.60 16.31 7.90
N HIS A 268 -7.13 16.92 6.81
CA HIS A 268 -6.78 18.35 6.81
C HIS A 268 -8.00 19.25 7.02
N ARG A 269 -9.18 18.84 6.49
CA ARG A 269 -10.44 19.56 6.69
C ARG A 269 -11.30 19.00 7.82
N ASN A 270 -10.93 17.84 8.35
CA ASN A 270 -11.76 17.05 9.26
C ASN A 270 -13.19 16.86 8.71
N GLN A 271 -13.28 16.48 7.42
CA GLN A 271 -14.54 16.38 6.69
C GLN A 271 -14.64 15.06 5.93
N VAL A 272 -15.86 14.52 5.89
CA VAL A 272 -16.22 13.36 5.08
C VAL A 272 -16.95 13.85 3.83
N LYS A 273 -16.53 13.37 2.66
CA LYS A 273 -17.08 13.76 1.37
C LYS A 273 -17.17 12.58 0.43
N GLU A 274 -18.18 12.60 -0.43
CA GLU A 274 -18.22 11.72 -1.60
C GLU A 274 -17.39 12.32 -2.72
N CYS A 275 -16.54 11.50 -3.33
CA CYS A 275 -15.63 11.89 -4.39
C CYS A 275 -15.91 11.03 -5.62
N VAL A 276 -16.17 11.70 -6.75
CA VAL A 276 -16.26 11.06 -8.07
C VAL A 276 -14.97 11.32 -8.82
N VAL A 277 -14.22 10.27 -9.15
CA VAL A 277 -12.87 10.40 -9.69
C VAL A 277 -12.58 9.39 -10.80
N TYR A 278 -11.69 9.75 -11.71
CA TYR A 278 -11.05 8.80 -12.61
C TYR A 278 -9.74 8.28 -11.99
N PRO A 279 -9.61 6.96 -11.73
CA PRO A 279 -8.45 6.39 -11.05
C PRO A 279 -7.26 6.21 -12.00
N VAL A 280 -6.11 6.80 -11.65
CA VAL A 280 -4.93 6.76 -12.53
C VAL A 280 -3.94 5.68 -12.11
N CYS A 281 -3.41 5.78 -10.88
CA CYS A 281 -2.40 4.87 -10.35
C CYS A 281 -2.33 4.92 -8.80
N ILE A 282 -1.58 3.99 -8.20
CA ILE A 282 -1.27 4.00 -6.76
C ILE A 282 0.20 4.42 -6.54
N TYR A 283 0.40 5.30 -5.56
CA TYR A 283 1.70 5.62 -4.99
C TYR A 283 1.83 5.05 -3.58
N PHE A 284 2.98 4.50 -3.24
CA PHE A 284 3.34 4.27 -1.85
C PHE A 284 4.27 5.40 -1.38
N MET A 285 3.87 6.09 -0.31
CA MET A 285 4.63 7.22 0.26
C MET A 285 4.45 7.22 1.78
N GLU A 286 5.54 7.41 2.53
CA GLU A 286 5.49 7.60 4.01
C GLU A 286 4.60 6.56 4.73
N ARG A 287 4.79 5.28 4.37
CA ARG A 287 4.08 4.12 4.97
C ARG A 287 2.59 4.03 4.65
N ALA A 288 2.10 4.76 3.64
CA ALA A 288 0.72 4.67 3.20
C ALA A 288 0.60 4.55 1.69
N LYS A 289 -0.46 3.85 1.26
CA LYS A 289 -0.85 3.77 -0.14
C LYS A 289 -1.80 4.93 -0.46
N TYR A 290 -1.55 5.61 -1.57
CA TYR A 290 -2.34 6.72 -2.07
C TYR A 290 -2.85 6.38 -3.46
N LEU A 291 -4.15 6.47 -3.69
CA LEU A 291 -4.73 6.54 -5.03
C LEU A 291 -4.52 7.96 -5.58
N CYS A 292 -3.80 8.06 -6.68
CA CYS A 292 -3.79 9.28 -7.48
C CYS A 292 -4.93 9.23 -8.48
N ALA A 293 -5.81 10.23 -8.40
CA ALA A 293 -6.98 10.31 -9.25
C ALA A 293 -7.27 11.76 -9.66
N TYR A 294 -8.00 11.90 -10.76
CA TYR A 294 -8.47 13.18 -11.27
C TYR A 294 -10.00 13.25 -11.17
N GLY A 295 -10.53 14.28 -10.53
CA GLY A 295 -11.97 14.42 -10.34
C GLY A 295 -12.33 15.30 -9.16
N THR A 296 -13.49 15.07 -8.55
CA THR A 296 -13.97 15.87 -7.42
C THR A 296 -13.10 15.65 -6.20
N THR A 297 -12.37 16.69 -5.78
CA THR A 297 -11.53 16.64 -4.59
C THR A 297 -12.36 16.87 -3.31
N PRO A 298 -11.81 16.59 -2.12
CA PRO A 298 -12.44 16.97 -0.85
C PRO A 298 -12.66 18.49 -0.68
N HIS A 299 -12.11 19.32 -1.58
CA HIS A 299 -12.32 20.76 -1.61
C HIS A 299 -13.51 21.19 -2.48
N ASN A 300 -14.22 20.25 -3.10
CA ASN A 300 -15.30 20.43 -4.07
C ASN A 300 -14.88 21.09 -5.41
N ASP A 301 -13.59 21.20 -5.69
CA ASP A 301 -13.07 21.50 -7.01
C ASP A 301 -12.82 20.21 -7.80
N ILE A 302 -12.63 20.35 -9.12
CA ILE A 302 -12.29 19.24 -10.01
C ILE A 302 -10.81 19.37 -10.35
N ASN A 303 -9.99 18.50 -9.77
CA ASN A 303 -8.54 18.54 -9.95
C ASN A 303 -7.91 17.19 -9.63
N TRP A 304 -6.58 17.13 -9.76
CA TRP A 304 -5.76 16.06 -9.21
C TRP A 304 -5.82 16.04 -7.68
N TYR A 305 -5.90 14.83 -7.13
CA TYR A 305 -5.80 14.64 -5.69
C TYR A 305 -5.21 13.26 -5.35
N LYS A 306 -4.55 13.18 -4.20
CA LYS A 306 -4.04 11.92 -3.63
C LYS A 306 -4.91 11.48 -2.47
N TYR A 307 -5.65 10.40 -2.66
CA TYR A 307 -6.51 9.81 -1.65
C TYR A 307 -5.75 8.72 -0.93
N ARG A 308 -5.53 8.86 0.38
CA ARG A 308 -4.98 7.72 1.14
C ARG A 308 -6.00 6.60 1.19
N LEU A 309 -5.58 5.39 0.83
CA LEU A 309 -6.49 4.24 0.79
C LEU A 309 -7.08 3.94 2.18
N ASP A 310 -6.32 4.16 3.26
CA ASP A 310 -6.76 3.95 4.64
C ASP A 310 -7.85 4.94 5.12
N ARG A 311 -8.15 5.97 4.33
CA ARG A 311 -9.16 7.00 4.62
C ARG A 311 -10.39 6.92 3.73
N ILE A 312 -10.46 5.94 2.82
CA ILE A 312 -11.67 5.63 2.08
C ILE A 312 -12.58 4.84 3.03
N LEU A 313 -13.76 5.41 3.32
CA LEU A 313 -14.71 4.86 4.30
C LEU A 313 -15.70 3.88 3.66
N SER A 314 -15.90 3.96 2.35
CA SER A 314 -16.75 3.02 1.62
C SER A 314 -16.15 1.61 1.67
N GLN A 315 -16.99 0.61 1.96
CA GLN A 315 -16.55 -0.79 1.98
C GLN A 315 -16.16 -1.31 0.59
N HIS A 316 -16.78 -0.74 -0.45
CA HIS A 316 -16.50 -1.04 -1.85
C HIS A 316 -16.46 0.26 -2.65
N ILE A 317 -15.68 0.24 -3.72
CA ILE A 317 -15.68 1.30 -4.72
C ILE A 317 -16.89 1.09 -5.64
N GLU A 318 -17.72 2.12 -5.82
CA GLU A 318 -18.81 2.08 -6.80
C GLU A 318 -18.27 2.48 -8.17
N GLU A 319 -18.42 1.60 -9.16
CA GLU A 319 -18.13 1.90 -10.56
C GLU A 319 -19.30 2.68 -11.18
N LEU A 320 -19.01 3.85 -11.76
CA LEU A 320 -20.00 4.66 -12.45
C LEU A 320 -19.92 4.46 -13.96
N SER A 321 -21.06 4.54 -14.63
CA SER A 321 -21.07 4.75 -16.08
C SER A 321 -20.58 6.16 -16.40
N TRP A 322 -19.85 6.33 -17.51
CA TRP A 322 -19.48 7.66 -18.03
C TRP A 322 -20.69 8.58 -18.28
N GLN A 323 -21.89 8.02 -18.50
CA GLN A 323 -23.12 8.78 -18.70
C GLN A 323 -23.85 9.14 -17.40
N ASP A 324 -23.40 8.64 -16.24
CA ASP A 324 -24.00 8.92 -14.95
C ASP A 324 -24.01 10.43 -14.65
N ILE A 325 -25.12 10.95 -14.11
CA ILE A 325 -25.29 12.37 -13.80
C ILE A 325 -24.33 12.87 -12.70
N ARG A 326 -23.82 11.96 -11.87
CA ARG A 326 -22.86 12.25 -10.80
C ARG A 326 -21.44 12.49 -11.33
N VAL A 327 -21.12 11.99 -12.53
CA VAL A 327 -19.81 12.21 -13.14
C VAL A 327 -19.70 13.67 -13.57
N PRO A 328 -18.71 14.44 -13.09
CA PRO A 328 -18.58 15.84 -13.43
C PRO A 328 -18.43 16.06 -14.93
N GLN A 329 -19.08 17.11 -15.46
CA GLN A 329 -19.08 17.42 -16.89
C GLN A 329 -17.66 17.56 -17.46
N ILE A 330 -16.76 18.25 -16.74
CA ILE A 330 -15.35 18.39 -17.13
C ILE A 330 -14.66 17.02 -17.27
N LEU A 331 -14.98 16.06 -16.41
CA LEU A 331 -14.39 14.72 -16.49
C LEU A 331 -14.91 13.94 -17.70
N LYS A 332 -16.19 14.11 -18.05
CA LYS A 332 -16.78 13.55 -19.28
C LYS A 332 -16.12 14.15 -20.52
N GLU A 333 -15.95 15.46 -20.56
CA GLU A 333 -15.30 16.14 -21.69
C GLU A 333 -13.85 15.68 -21.90
N ILE A 334 -13.09 15.43 -20.83
CA ILE A 334 -11.73 14.87 -20.93
C ILE A 334 -11.76 13.45 -21.53
N ASN A 335 -12.73 12.63 -21.13
CA ASN A 335 -12.93 11.29 -21.68
C ASN A 335 -13.34 11.31 -23.15
N ASP A 336 -14.33 12.14 -23.50
CA ASP A 336 -14.86 12.24 -24.86
C ASP A 336 -13.80 12.76 -25.85
N ASN A 337 -12.85 13.56 -25.37
CA ASN A 337 -11.71 14.04 -26.15
C ASN A 337 -10.51 13.07 -26.15
N HIS A 338 -10.62 11.88 -25.53
CA HIS A 338 -9.53 10.91 -25.36
C HIS A 338 -8.28 11.47 -24.67
N GLN A 339 -8.47 12.40 -23.72
CA GLN A 339 -7.40 13.08 -22.97
C GLN A 339 -7.31 12.59 -21.52
N LEU A 340 -7.80 11.39 -21.23
CA LEU A 340 -7.76 10.84 -19.88
C LEU A 340 -6.31 10.73 -19.39
N PRO A 341 -6.04 11.15 -18.15
CA PRO A 341 -4.69 11.12 -17.63
C PRO A 341 -4.18 9.69 -17.49
N THR A 342 -2.93 9.49 -17.88
CA THR A 342 -2.22 8.22 -17.75
C THR A 342 -1.19 8.27 -16.63
N PRO A 343 -0.70 7.12 -16.13
CA PRO A 343 0.45 7.09 -15.24
C PRO A 343 1.68 7.85 -15.76
N LYS A 344 1.96 7.77 -17.06
CA LYS A 344 3.02 8.56 -17.73
C LYS A 344 2.84 10.06 -17.56
N THR A 345 1.59 10.55 -17.60
CA THR A 345 1.27 11.97 -17.34
C THR A 345 1.79 12.41 -15.98
N ILE A 346 1.66 11.54 -14.98
CA ILE A 346 2.13 11.82 -13.63
C ILE A 346 3.64 11.67 -13.55
N ASN A 347 4.22 10.61 -14.11
CA ASN A 347 5.68 10.40 -14.13
C ASN A 347 6.41 11.59 -14.76
N THR A 348 5.88 12.11 -15.88
CA THR A 348 6.39 13.30 -16.55
C THR A 348 6.37 14.50 -15.62
N LYS A 349 5.22 14.76 -14.95
CA LYS A 349 5.10 15.88 -14.02
C LYS A 349 5.99 15.74 -12.77
N LEU A 350 6.29 14.52 -12.34
CA LEU A 350 7.23 14.26 -11.25
C LEU A 350 8.66 14.61 -11.66
N LYS A 351 9.10 14.24 -12.88
CA LYS A 351 10.42 14.59 -13.42
C LYS A 351 10.64 16.11 -13.57
N GLU A 352 9.57 16.87 -13.79
CA GLU A 352 9.65 18.33 -14.00
C GLU A 352 10.07 19.14 -12.76
N ALA A 353 9.73 18.69 -11.56
CA ALA A 353 10.00 19.43 -10.34
C ALA A 353 9.94 18.53 -9.10
N TRP A 354 10.90 18.74 -8.21
CA TRP A 354 11.05 18.02 -6.97
C TRP A 354 9.84 18.21 -6.06
N GLY A 355 9.27 17.10 -5.60
CA GLY A 355 8.05 17.05 -4.81
C GLY A 355 7.11 15.99 -5.34
N CYS A 356 6.37 15.36 -4.44
CA CYS A 356 5.46 14.29 -4.79
C CYS A 356 4.10 14.84 -5.26
N ASP A 357 3.68 16.01 -4.80
CA ASP A 357 2.43 16.71 -5.13
C ASP A 357 2.57 17.40 -6.50
N PHE A 358 2.74 16.59 -7.54
CA PHE A 358 3.04 17.01 -8.91
C PHE A 358 2.02 17.97 -9.55
N TYR A 359 0.83 18.13 -8.95
CA TYR A 359 -0.21 19.06 -9.38
C TYR A 359 -0.06 20.47 -8.77
N LYS A 360 0.83 20.67 -7.79
CA LYS A 360 1.13 21.99 -7.23
C LYS A 360 2.01 22.82 -8.18
N GLU A 361 2.00 24.13 -7.98
CA GLU A 361 2.82 25.07 -8.74
C GLU A 361 4.31 24.76 -8.60
N LYS A 362 5.06 24.98 -9.69
CA LYS A 362 6.52 24.83 -9.72
C LYS A 362 7.16 26.19 -9.45
N SER A 363 8.22 26.19 -8.64
CA SER A 363 9.04 27.37 -8.42
C SER A 363 10.52 26.99 -8.38
N LEU A 364 11.39 27.96 -8.65
CA LEU A 364 12.82 27.80 -8.50
C LEU A 364 13.19 27.93 -7.02
N MET A 365 14.00 27.01 -6.53
CA MET A 365 14.62 27.07 -5.22
C MET A 365 16.14 27.05 -5.36
N VAL A 366 16.79 27.90 -4.56
CA VAL A 366 18.25 27.96 -4.46
C VAL A 366 18.62 27.62 -3.03
N LEU A 367 19.49 26.62 -2.87
CA LEU A 367 19.96 26.10 -1.60
C LEU A 367 21.46 26.31 -1.47
N ARG A 368 21.91 26.55 -0.24
CA ARG A 368 23.32 26.48 0.17
C ARG A 368 23.49 25.33 1.16
N PHE A 369 24.55 24.57 0.99
CA PHE A 369 25.02 23.56 1.94
C PHE A 369 26.42 23.94 2.43
N ASP A 370 26.65 23.70 3.73
CA ASP A 370 28.00 23.71 4.30
C ASP A 370 28.90 22.70 3.55
N GLN A 371 30.12 23.12 3.20
CA GLN A 371 31.02 22.34 2.35
C GLN A 371 31.36 20.95 2.94
N ASP A 372 31.62 20.86 4.26
CA ASP A 372 31.94 19.60 4.91
C ASP A 372 30.76 18.63 4.88
N PHE A 373 29.55 19.14 5.15
CA PHE A 373 28.33 18.34 5.07
C PHE A 373 28.05 17.89 3.63
N HIS A 374 28.23 18.79 2.66
CA HIS A 374 28.02 18.50 1.25
C HIS A 374 28.90 17.34 0.77
N GLN A 375 30.21 17.41 1.00
CA GLN A 375 31.16 16.39 0.56
C GLN A 375 30.87 15.01 1.14
N ARG A 376 30.38 14.94 2.38
CA ARG A 376 30.15 13.67 3.09
C ARG A 376 28.79 13.06 2.80
N TYR A 377 27.77 13.88 2.54
CA TYR A 377 26.38 13.42 2.57
C TYR A 377 25.52 13.87 1.39
N VAL A 378 25.97 14.77 0.53
CA VAL A 378 25.13 15.30 -0.57
C VAL A 378 25.75 15.04 -1.95
N ASP A 379 27.07 15.15 -2.10
CA ASP A 379 27.74 15.11 -3.40
C ASP A 379 27.50 13.81 -4.20
N SER A 380 27.27 12.69 -3.51
CA SER A 380 27.03 11.38 -4.12
C SER A 380 25.56 10.96 -4.12
N ILE A 381 24.61 11.84 -3.77
CA ILE A 381 23.19 11.51 -3.70
C ILE A 381 22.44 12.17 -4.85
N SER A 382 21.73 11.37 -5.65
CA SER A 382 20.76 11.88 -6.61
C SER A 382 19.46 12.24 -5.88
N ILE A 383 19.24 13.54 -5.65
CA ILE A 383 18.03 14.04 -4.95
C ILE A 383 16.86 14.17 -5.93
N HIS A 384 17.12 14.74 -7.11
CA HIS A 384 16.13 14.94 -8.18
C HIS A 384 16.84 15.37 -9.47
N ASP A 385 16.26 15.09 -10.64
CA ASP A 385 16.86 15.42 -11.95
C ASP A 385 17.12 16.93 -12.14
N THR A 386 16.25 17.77 -11.56
CA THR A 386 16.41 19.23 -11.62
C THR A 386 17.31 19.80 -10.52
N PHE A 387 17.82 18.96 -9.61
CA PHE A 387 18.69 19.36 -8.49
C PHE A 387 20.13 19.46 -8.97
N VAL A 388 20.51 20.63 -9.45
CA VAL A 388 21.78 20.85 -10.16
C VAL A 388 22.69 21.75 -9.35
N LYS A 389 23.96 21.33 -9.20
CA LYS A 389 25.00 22.13 -8.56
C LYS A 389 25.29 23.36 -9.43
N ILE A 390 25.33 24.53 -8.80
CA ILE A 390 25.62 25.80 -9.45
C ILE A 390 26.83 26.47 -8.78
N THR A 391 27.47 27.39 -9.49
CA THR A 391 28.54 28.20 -8.92
C THR A 391 27.97 29.30 -8.01
N TYR A 392 28.83 29.85 -7.16
CA TYR A 392 28.51 31.01 -6.33
C TYR A 392 28.00 32.20 -7.17
N GLU A 393 28.62 32.49 -8.31
CA GLU A 393 28.24 33.57 -9.22
C GLU A 393 26.88 33.32 -9.90
N GLN A 394 26.59 32.05 -10.22
CA GLN A 394 25.28 31.66 -10.73
C GLN A 394 24.20 31.87 -9.67
N ALA A 395 24.48 31.54 -8.40
CA ALA A 395 23.56 31.81 -7.30
C ALA A 395 23.26 33.33 -7.17
N PHE A 396 24.27 34.20 -7.28
CA PHE A 396 24.07 35.65 -7.33
C PHE A 396 23.11 36.07 -8.45
N THR A 397 23.37 35.57 -9.66
CA THR A 397 22.59 35.91 -10.85
C THR A 397 21.13 35.49 -10.68
N LEU A 398 20.88 34.27 -10.19
CA LEU A 398 19.53 33.76 -9.97
C LEU A 398 18.75 34.57 -8.92
N LEU A 399 19.40 34.95 -7.82
CA LEU A 399 18.79 35.78 -6.78
C LEU A 399 18.42 37.17 -7.31
N GLN A 400 19.28 37.78 -8.13
CA GLN A 400 18.99 39.07 -8.76
C GLN A 400 17.82 39.01 -9.74
N GLN A 401 17.68 37.91 -10.49
CA GLN A 401 16.64 37.75 -11.50
C GLN A 401 15.27 37.44 -10.90
N HIS A 402 15.21 36.58 -9.87
CA HIS A 402 13.94 35.99 -9.41
C HIS A 402 13.32 36.69 -8.20
N ILE A 403 14.07 37.55 -7.49
CA ILE A 403 13.55 38.29 -6.34
C ILE A 403 13.16 39.68 -6.81
N LEU A 404 11.87 39.89 -7.08
CA LEU A 404 11.36 41.15 -7.65
C LEU A 404 11.43 42.32 -6.67
N ASP A 405 11.21 42.05 -5.38
CA ASP A 405 11.28 43.05 -4.33
C ASP A 405 12.72 43.48 -4.06
N GLN A 406 12.99 44.79 -4.14
CA GLN A 406 14.34 45.32 -4.03
C GLN A 406 14.92 45.16 -2.61
N GLU A 407 14.11 45.36 -1.57
CA GLU A 407 14.56 45.25 -0.18
C GLU A 407 14.93 43.80 0.14
N HIS A 408 14.06 42.85 -0.20
CA HIS A 408 14.33 41.43 -0.04
C HIS A 408 15.58 40.98 -0.82
N ARG A 409 15.77 41.54 -2.03
CA ARG A 409 16.93 41.25 -2.87
C ARG A 409 18.21 41.77 -2.23
N GLU A 410 18.23 42.98 -1.70
CA GLU A 410 19.42 43.54 -1.03
C GLU A 410 19.78 42.71 0.22
N VAL A 411 18.79 42.33 1.03
CA VAL A 411 19.01 41.50 2.23
C VAL A 411 19.63 40.15 1.88
N ILE A 412 19.08 39.42 0.90
CA ILE A 412 19.57 38.09 0.57
C ILE A 412 20.93 38.12 -0.13
N LEU A 413 21.21 39.15 -0.93
CA LEU A 413 22.52 39.33 -1.54
C LEU A 413 23.58 39.63 -0.48
N ASN A 414 23.27 40.46 0.53
CA ASN A 414 24.15 40.69 1.68
C ASN A 414 24.41 39.39 2.46
N ILE A 415 23.36 38.57 2.65
CA ILE A 415 23.51 37.24 3.27
C ILE A 415 24.45 36.38 2.44
N LEU A 416 24.23 36.27 1.13
CA LEU A 416 25.07 35.45 0.25
C LEU A 416 26.54 35.93 0.25
N GLN A 417 26.78 37.25 0.23
CA GLN A 417 28.13 37.84 0.35
C GLN A 417 28.84 37.47 1.65
N SER A 418 28.09 37.25 2.73
CA SER A 418 28.64 36.80 4.01
C SER A 418 28.92 35.29 4.08
N ARG A 419 28.59 34.53 3.03
CA ARG A 419 28.82 33.07 2.97
C ARG A 419 30.09 32.74 2.17
N PRO A 420 30.81 31.67 2.54
CA PRO A 420 31.95 31.19 1.76
C PRO A 420 31.55 30.85 0.33
N SER A 421 32.28 31.38 -0.65
CA SER A 421 32.10 30.98 -2.06
C SER A 421 32.48 29.52 -2.34
N SER A 422 33.23 28.90 -1.41
CA SER A 422 33.62 27.50 -1.46
C SER A 422 32.52 26.54 -1.02
N ASP A 423 31.41 27.02 -0.47
CA ASP A 423 30.27 26.19 -0.12
C ASP A 423 29.57 25.64 -1.38
N ALA A 424 28.73 24.62 -1.18
CA ALA A 424 27.99 24.03 -2.26
C ALA A 424 26.64 24.72 -2.45
N TYR A 425 26.40 25.19 -3.68
CA TYR A 425 25.15 25.85 -4.07
C TYR A 425 24.41 24.97 -5.07
N TYR A 426 23.10 24.90 -4.92
CA TYR A 426 22.23 24.11 -5.79
C TYR A 426 21.03 24.92 -6.21
N GLN A 427 20.60 24.72 -7.45
CA GLN A 427 19.27 25.09 -7.91
C GLN A 427 18.40 23.85 -8.04
N VAL A 428 17.10 24.01 -7.83
CA VAL A 428 16.12 22.95 -8.08
C VAL A 428 14.76 23.56 -8.41
N ASN A 429 14.07 23.01 -9.41
CA ASN A 429 12.64 23.27 -9.58
C ASN A 429 11.89 22.42 -8.57
N TYR A 430 11.10 23.02 -7.70
CA TYR A 430 10.35 22.30 -6.66
C TYR A 430 8.86 22.65 -6.68
N ARG A 431 8.04 21.79 -6.09
CA ARG A 431 6.60 22.00 -5.91
C ARG A 431 6.36 22.83 -4.66
N VAL A 432 5.77 24.02 -4.83
CA VAL A 432 5.54 24.98 -3.74
C VAL A 432 4.63 24.36 -2.69
N THR A 433 4.97 24.47 -1.40
CA THR A 433 4.25 23.85 -0.26
C THR A 433 4.15 22.32 -0.28
N ASP A 434 4.96 21.63 -1.09
CA ASP A 434 5.01 20.16 -1.06
C ASP A 434 5.57 19.66 0.27
N TYR A 435 4.79 18.80 0.94
CA TYR A 435 5.15 18.32 2.27
C TYR A 435 6.50 17.58 2.29
N TYR A 436 6.79 16.79 1.25
CA TYR A 436 8.02 16.01 1.18
C TYR A 436 9.26 16.91 1.10
N VAL A 437 9.23 17.91 0.21
CA VAL A 437 10.33 18.87 0.05
C VAL A 437 10.57 19.63 1.36
N ILE A 438 9.51 20.14 1.99
CA ILE A 438 9.62 20.90 3.22
C ILE A 438 10.12 20.02 4.38
N ARG A 439 9.61 18.79 4.51
CA ARG A 439 10.07 17.82 5.51
C ARG A 439 11.55 17.50 5.35
N TRP A 440 12.03 17.31 4.12
CA TRP A 440 13.44 17.05 3.84
C TRP A 440 14.32 18.24 4.28
N LEU A 441 13.93 19.48 3.93
CA LEU A 441 14.65 20.69 4.37
C LEU A 441 14.69 20.81 5.91
N ARG A 442 13.57 20.54 6.59
CA ARG A 442 13.51 20.53 8.06
C ARG A 442 14.45 19.50 8.68
N ALA A 443 14.54 18.30 8.09
CA ALA A 443 15.39 17.22 8.60
C ALA A 443 16.89 17.57 8.53
N LEU A 444 17.30 18.34 7.54
CA LEU A 444 18.68 18.80 7.41
C LEU A 444 19.04 19.94 8.38
N GLY A 445 18.04 20.67 8.87
CA GLY A 445 18.22 21.75 9.84
C GLY A 445 19.28 22.76 9.40
N ALA A 446 20.24 23.05 10.28
CA ALA A 446 21.28 24.06 10.04
C ALA A 446 22.29 23.70 8.93
N LYS A 447 22.20 22.49 8.33
CA LYS A 447 23.11 22.04 7.26
C LYS A 447 22.68 22.49 5.87
N VAL A 448 21.46 23.01 5.74
CA VAL A 448 20.94 23.59 4.50
C VAL A 448 20.38 24.97 4.78
N GLU A 449 20.60 25.90 3.86
CA GLU A 449 20.05 27.24 3.91
C GLU A 449 19.27 27.53 2.62
N VAL A 450 17.98 27.88 2.76
CA VAL A 450 17.14 28.31 1.63
C VAL A 450 17.45 29.76 1.30
N LEU A 451 17.99 30.03 0.11
CA LEU A 451 18.25 31.38 -0.39
C LEU A 451 17.08 31.92 -1.24
N LEU A 452 16.43 31.05 -2.01
CA LEU A 452 15.26 31.35 -2.84
C LEU A 452 14.27 30.17 -2.71
N PRO A 453 12.94 30.39 -2.71
CA PRO A 453 12.25 31.68 -2.71
C PRO A 453 12.22 32.35 -1.33
N TRP A 454 12.05 33.68 -1.32
CA TRP A 454 12.01 34.49 -0.10
C TRP A 454 10.97 34.01 0.91
N ASN A 455 9.76 33.71 0.44
CA ASN A 455 8.66 33.29 1.32
C ASN A 455 8.98 31.99 2.07
N LEU A 456 9.60 31.02 1.38
CA LEU A 456 10.02 29.77 2.01
C LEU A 456 11.14 30.01 3.02
N ARG A 457 12.11 30.88 2.70
CA ARG A 457 13.15 31.27 3.66
C ARG A 457 12.56 31.88 4.93
N GLN A 458 11.58 32.78 4.79
CA GLN A 458 10.89 33.41 5.92
C GLN A 458 10.11 32.39 6.75
N GLU A 459 9.45 31.44 6.11
CA GLU A 459 8.77 30.33 6.77
C GLU A 459 9.76 29.48 7.60
N MET A 460 10.86 29.02 6.99
CA MET A 460 11.89 28.24 7.67
C MET A 460 12.50 29.02 8.85
N THR A 461 12.73 30.33 8.68
CA THR A 461 13.26 31.19 9.75
C THR A 461 12.30 31.27 10.94
N ARG A 462 10.99 31.45 10.66
CA ARG A 462 9.95 31.49 11.70
C ARG A 462 9.86 30.16 12.44
N GLU A 463 9.84 29.05 11.71
CA GLU A 463 9.76 27.71 12.31
C GLU A 463 10.97 27.41 13.19
N ILE A 464 12.18 27.78 12.76
CA ILE A 464 13.39 27.62 13.58
C ILE A 464 13.31 28.49 14.84
N GLN A 465 12.80 29.72 14.74
CA GLN A 465 12.63 30.60 15.89
C GLN A 465 11.58 30.06 16.87
N ASP A 466 10.47 29.52 16.38
CA ASP A 466 9.43 28.89 17.19
C ASP A 466 9.97 27.63 17.87
N MET A 467 10.72 26.80 17.14
CA MET A 467 11.40 25.63 17.68
C MET A 467 12.39 26.04 18.78
N PHE A 468 13.24 27.05 18.54
CA PHE A 468 14.14 27.58 19.56
C PHE A 468 13.37 28.07 20.80
N ASN A 469 12.23 28.72 20.60
CA ASN A 469 11.38 29.19 21.70
C ASN A 469 10.80 28.05 22.55
N LEU A 470 10.60 26.85 21.99
CA LEU A 470 10.18 25.68 22.77
C LEU A 470 11.30 25.18 23.69
N TYR A 471 12.55 25.24 23.23
CA TYR A 471 13.71 24.71 23.96
C TYR A 471 14.40 25.71 24.89
N LYS A 472 14.17 27.02 24.72
CA LYS A 472 14.83 28.08 25.52
C LYS A 472 14.45 28.12 27.00
N HIS A 473 13.58 27.23 27.48
CA HIS A 473 13.07 27.21 28.85
C HIS A 473 13.91 26.38 29.83
N VAL A 474 15.25 26.52 29.85
CA VAL A 474 16.09 26.27 31.05
C VAL A 474 17.41 27.04 30.94
N VAL A 475 17.52 28.20 31.59
CA VAL A 475 18.72 28.61 32.35
C VAL A 475 18.22 29.37 33.58
N GLY A 476 17.96 28.64 34.64
CA GLY A 476 17.48 29.20 35.89
C GLY A 476 17.29 28.10 36.91
N SER A 477 18.40 27.57 37.42
CA SER A 477 18.60 27.13 38.81
C SER A 477 19.91 26.32 38.93
N ASN A 478 20.83 26.85 39.73
CA ASN A 478 21.94 26.16 40.42
C ASN A 478 23.18 25.82 39.60
N TYR A 479 24.01 26.84 39.38
CA TYR A 479 25.43 26.74 39.72
C TYR A 479 25.73 27.87 40.72
N GLU A 480 25.58 27.57 42.02
CA GLU A 480 26.36 28.19 43.09
C GLU A 480 27.47 27.22 43.50
#